data_AF-A0A3D5R8V6-F1
#
_entry.id   AF-A0A3D5R8V6-F1
#
_cell.length_a   1.000
_cell.length_b   1.000
_cell.length_c   1.000
_cell.angle_alpha   90.00
_cell.angle_beta   90.00
_cell.angle_gamma   90.00
#
_symmetry.space_group_name_H-M   'P 1'
#
loop_
_entity.id
_entity.type
_entity.pdbx_description
1 polymer ?
#
loop_
_entity_poly.entity_id
_entity_poly.type
_entity_poly.pdbx_seq_one_letter_code
_entity_poly.pdbx_strand_id
1 'polypeptide(L)'
;MDFVYNSQKEEFKNPFGAVEVGSRIDLKIKVKKDIDANCEVFATCDGKEKNFAMELSGTEEEFNVYKVDFKALDKPCAVFYYFIINLKDKRIYLGNQEDGLGGEAKVYDENPIPFQI
;
A
#
# COMPACT_ATOMS: atom_id res chain seq x y z
N MET A 1 -8.84 -7.01 13.47
CA MET A 1 -8.77 -6.21 12.23
C MET A 1 -8.24 -7.12 11.14
N ASP A 2 -8.88 -7.16 9.98
CA ASP A 2 -8.56 -8.13 8.94
C ASP A 2 -7.39 -7.70 8.04
N PHE A 3 -7.21 -6.39 7.92
CA PHE A 3 -6.16 -5.76 7.12
C PHE A 3 -5.55 -4.63 7.95
N VAL A 4 -4.21 -4.53 7.95
CA VAL A 4 -3.49 -3.51 8.72
C VAL A 4 -2.42 -2.86 7.85
N TYR A 5 -2.49 -1.54 7.80
CA TYR A 5 -1.49 -0.66 7.22
C TYR A 5 -1.49 0.66 7.98
N ASN A 6 -0.30 1.22 8.21
CA ASN A 6 -0.17 2.57 8.73
C ASN A 6 1.00 3.28 8.03
N SER A 7 0.72 4.33 7.26
CA SER A 7 1.72 5.03 6.44
C SER A 7 2.76 5.81 7.24
N GLN A 8 2.56 5.94 8.56
CA GLN A 8 3.46 6.62 9.49
C GLN A 8 4.27 5.66 10.39
N LYS A 9 4.18 4.34 10.15
CA LYS A 9 4.98 3.33 10.86
C LYS A 9 5.98 2.62 9.95
N GLU A 10 7.19 2.46 10.45
CA GLU A 10 8.36 2.03 9.65
C GLU A 10 8.24 0.56 9.24
N GLU A 11 7.50 -0.20 10.04
CA GLU A 11 7.15 -1.59 9.72
C GLU A 11 6.40 -1.72 8.39
N PHE A 12 5.67 -0.67 7.96
CA PHE A 12 4.82 -0.68 6.77
C PHE A 12 5.32 0.18 5.61
N LYS A 13 6.10 1.22 5.88
CA LYS A 13 6.58 2.17 4.86
C LYS A 13 8.00 2.62 5.16
N ASN A 14 8.87 2.49 4.16
CA ASN A 14 10.23 3.02 4.22
C ASN A 14 10.69 3.40 2.80
N PRO A 15 11.20 4.62 2.53
CA PRO A 15 11.35 5.75 3.44
C PRO A 15 10.03 6.46 3.72
N PHE A 16 10.04 7.35 4.70
CA PHE A 16 8.93 8.25 5.00
C PHE A 16 9.03 9.58 4.27
N GLY A 17 7.87 10.20 4.07
CA GLY A 17 7.77 11.54 3.48
C GLY A 17 8.24 11.58 2.03
N ALA A 18 8.70 12.76 1.63
CA ALA A 18 9.29 12.98 0.32
C ALA A 18 10.61 12.19 0.19
N VAL A 19 10.78 11.52 -0.94
CA VAL A 19 11.95 10.67 -1.21
C VAL A 19 12.71 11.20 -2.43
N GLU A 20 14.03 11.00 -2.44
CA GLU A 20 14.83 11.35 -3.61
C GLU A 20 14.46 10.46 -4.79
N VAL A 21 14.57 11.02 -6.00
CA VAL A 21 14.39 10.26 -7.25
C VAL A 21 15.31 9.04 -7.27
N GLY A 22 14.81 7.92 -7.81
CA GLY A 22 15.55 6.65 -7.85
C GLY A 22 15.67 5.90 -6.51
N SER A 23 15.22 6.47 -5.39
CA SER A 23 15.19 5.78 -4.09
C SER A 23 14.32 4.53 -4.15
N ARG A 24 14.71 3.48 -3.44
CA ARG A 24 13.86 2.30 -3.23
C ARG A 24 12.79 2.66 -2.21
N ILE A 25 11.53 2.41 -2.55
CA ILE A 25 10.37 2.54 -1.67
C ILE A 25 9.90 1.12 -1.35
N ASP A 26 9.80 0.82 -0.07
CA ASP A 26 9.26 -0.42 0.48
C ASP A 26 7.88 -0.15 1.09
N LEU A 27 6.88 -0.93 0.67
CA LEU A 27 5.55 -0.94 1.27
C LEU A 27 5.21 -2.35 1.74
N LYS A 28 4.61 -2.46 2.92
CA LYS A 28 4.07 -3.71 3.45
C LYS A 28 2.65 -3.52 3.94
N ILE A 29 1.86 -4.59 3.88
CA ILE A 29 0.57 -4.68 4.56
C ILE A 29 0.47 -6.02 5.29
N LYS A 30 -0.32 -6.05 6.36
CA LYS A 30 -0.66 -7.28 7.08
C LYS A 30 -2.09 -7.67 6.74
N VAL A 31 -2.29 -8.93 6.41
CA VAL A 31 -3.59 -9.53 6.11
C VAL A 31 -3.79 -10.73 7.01
N LYS A 32 -4.96 -10.87 7.63
CA LYS A 32 -5.23 -11.98 8.57
C LYS A 32 -5.03 -13.34 7.89
N LYS A 33 -4.40 -14.30 8.58
CA LYS A 33 -3.96 -15.58 7.99
C LYS A 33 -5.07 -16.46 7.39
N ASP A 34 -6.29 -16.34 7.91
CA ASP A 34 -7.47 -17.06 7.45
C ASP A 34 -8.10 -16.43 6.19
N ILE A 35 -7.55 -15.33 5.70
CA ILE A 35 -7.99 -14.65 4.49
C ILE A 35 -7.04 -15.00 3.34
N ASP A 36 -7.60 -15.69 2.34
CA ASP A 36 -6.95 -15.90 1.06
C ASP A 36 -7.07 -14.62 0.20
N ALA A 37 -5.94 -13.98 -0.07
CA ALA A 37 -5.88 -12.68 -0.74
C ALA A 37 -4.66 -12.55 -1.64
N ASN A 38 -4.85 -11.93 -2.82
CA ASN A 38 -3.77 -11.41 -3.64
C ASN A 38 -3.73 -9.89 -3.49
N CYS A 39 -2.57 -9.34 -3.13
CA CYS A 39 -2.42 -7.93 -2.82
C CYS A 39 -1.63 -7.21 -3.91
N GLU A 40 -2.06 -6.00 -4.25
CA GLU A 40 -1.40 -5.13 -5.21
C GLU A 40 -1.30 -3.70 -4.67
N VAL A 41 -0.35 -2.93 -5.19
CA VAL A 41 -0.28 -1.49 -5.03
C VAL A 41 -0.57 -0.84 -6.37
N PHE A 42 -1.64 -0.04 -6.41
CA PHE A 42 -1.86 0.89 -7.51
C PHE A 42 -1.19 2.22 -7.14
N ALA A 43 -0.38 2.75 -8.05
CA ALA A 43 0.32 4.01 -7.89
C ALA A 43 0.18 4.88 -9.14
N THR A 44 0.02 6.18 -8.94
CA THR A 44 0.01 7.19 -10.01
C THR A 44 1.05 8.26 -9.74
N CYS A 45 1.72 8.71 -10.78
CA CYS A 45 2.51 9.93 -10.77
C CYS A 45 2.38 10.63 -12.13
N ASP A 46 2.09 11.93 -12.12
CA ASP A 46 1.89 12.75 -13.32
C ASP A 46 0.93 12.10 -14.35
N GLY A 47 -0.16 11.49 -13.85
CA GLY A 47 -1.16 10.81 -14.67
C GLY A 47 -0.71 9.46 -15.26
N LYS A 48 0.49 8.97 -14.94
CA LYS A 48 0.95 7.63 -15.30
C LYS A 48 0.64 6.65 -14.18
N GLU A 49 -0.09 5.62 -14.53
CA GLU A 49 -0.50 4.56 -13.61
C GLU A 49 0.47 3.38 -13.66
N LYS A 50 0.70 2.77 -12.50
CA LYS A 50 1.43 1.52 -12.35
C LYS A 50 0.75 0.65 -11.30
N ASN A 51 0.68 -0.64 -11.59
CA ASN A 51 0.30 -1.65 -10.62
C ASN A 51 1.52 -2.50 -10.28
N PHE A 52 1.69 -2.78 -8.99
CA PHE A 52 2.74 -3.64 -8.50
C PHE A 52 2.11 -4.78 -7.68
N ALA A 53 2.31 -6.02 -8.13
CA ALA A 53 1.95 -7.17 -7.34
C ALA A 53 2.80 -7.21 -6.05
N MET A 54 2.16 -7.52 -4.92
CA MET A 54 2.86 -7.72 -3.66
C MET A 54 3.14 -9.21 -3.46
N GLU A 55 4.31 -9.52 -2.92
CA GLU A 55 4.74 -10.88 -2.61
C GLU A 55 4.51 -11.20 -1.13
N LEU A 56 4.15 -12.44 -0.82
CA LEU A 56 4.10 -12.91 0.56
C LEU A 56 5.53 -13.00 1.11
N SER A 57 5.89 -12.07 1.98
CA SER A 57 7.25 -11.90 2.51
C SER A 57 7.50 -12.61 3.84
N GLY A 58 6.43 -13.01 4.53
CA GLY A 58 6.51 -13.69 5.81
C GLY A 58 5.16 -13.78 6.50
N THR A 59 5.18 -14.26 7.74
CA THR A 59 4.00 -14.32 8.60
C THR A 59 4.34 -13.86 10.01
N GLU A 60 3.41 -13.17 10.64
CA GLU A 60 3.37 -12.87 12.07
C GLU A 60 2.28 -13.72 12.72
N GLU A 61 2.11 -13.66 14.05
CA GLU A 61 1.23 -14.58 14.81
C GLU A 61 -0.13 -14.82 14.12
N GLU A 62 -0.88 -13.75 13.85
CA GLU A 62 -2.20 -13.80 13.21
C GLU A 62 -2.23 -13.33 11.74
N PHE A 63 -1.10 -12.88 11.19
CA PHE A 63 -1.05 -12.19 9.89
C PHE A 63 -0.08 -12.80 8.88
N ASN A 64 -0.47 -12.78 7.62
CA ASN A 64 0.40 -12.86 6.45
C ASN A 64 0.90 -11.45 6.13
N VAL A 65 2.20 -11.30 5.85
CA VAL A 65 2.84 -10.02 5.54
C VAL A 65 3.15 -9.96 4.05
N TYR A 66 2.43 -9.12 3.32
CA TYR A 66 2.67 -8.87 1.91
C TYR A 66 3.57 -7.66 1.75
N LYS A 67 4.57 -7.74 0.86
CA LYS A 67 5.53 -6.68 0.59
C LYS A 67 5.62 -6.39 -0.90
N VAL A 68 5.84 -5.13 -1.23
CA VAL A 68 6.37 -4.72 -2.52
C VAL A 68 7.50 -3.72 -2.33
N ASP A 69 8.40 -3.69 -3.28
CA ASP A 69 9.33 -2.59 -3.42
C ASP A 69 9.42 -2.12 -4.88
N PHE A 70 9.55 -0.81 -5.04
CA PHE A 70 9.71 -0.18 -6.34
C PHE A 70 10.60 1.05 -6.22
N LYS A 71 11.17 1.47 -7.35
CA LYS A 71 11.97 2.70 -7.39
C LYS A 71 11.08 3.92 -7.57
N ALA A 72 11.34 4.96 -6.80
CA ALA A 72 10.89 6.31 -7.09
C ALA A 72 11.31 6.65 -8.53
N LEU A 73 10.44 7.34 -9.26
CA LEU A 73 10.69 7.66 -10.66
C LEU A 73 11.89 8.61 -10.79
N ASP A 74 12.49 8.61 -11.99
CA ASP A 74 13.68 9.43 -12.29
C ASP A 74 13.38 10.93 -12.42
N LYS A 75 12.14 11.35 -12.13
CA LYS A 75 11.69 12.74 -12.14
C LYS A 75 10.92 13.05 -10.87
N PRO A 76 11.07 14.25 -10.28
CA PRO A 76 10.28 14.66 -9.13
C PRO A 76 8.79 14.71 -9.48
N CYS A 77 7.98 13.98 -8.72
CA CYS A 77 6.52 14.01 -8.78
C CYS A 77 5.94 13.52 -7.46
N ALA A 78 4.68 13.87 -7.19
CA ALA A 78 3.92 13.25 -6.11
C ALA A 78 3.42 11.87 -6.56
N VAL A 79 3.70 10.84 -5.76
CA VAL A 79 3.19 9.49 -6.00
C VAL A 79 1.96 9.29 -5.13
N PHE A 80 0.81 9.13 -5.77
CA PHE A 80 -0.43 8.75 -5.09
C PHE A 80 -0.61 7.25 -5.16
N TYR A 81 -0.87 6.58 -4.03
CA TYR A 81 -1.01 5.13 -4.01
C TYR A 81 -2.07 4.64 -3.03
N TYR A 82 -2.60 3.45 -3.31
CA TYR A 82 -3.46 2.69 -2.41
C TYR A 82 -3.28 1.19 -2.68
N PHE A 83 -3.74 0.36 -1.74
CA PHE A 83 -3.66 -1.10 -1.89
C PHE A 83 -4.96 -1.64 -2.46
N ILE A 84 -4.84 -2.62 -3.35
CA ILE A 84 -5.93 -3.42 -3.86
C ILE A 84 -5.80 -4.80 -3.22
N ILE A 85 -6.85 -5.24 -2.52
CA ILE A 85 -6.92 -6.57 -1.95
C ILE A 85 -7.95 -7.36 -2.74
N ASN A 86 -7.47 -8.31 -3.54
CA ASN A 86 -8.32 -9.20 -4.31
C ASN A 86 -8.62 -10.43 -3.46
N LEU A 87 -9.87 -10.53 -3.01
CA LEU A 87 -10.42 -11.69 -2.31
C LEU A 87 -11.14 -12.58 -3.33
N LYS A 88 -11.54 -13.78 -2.89
CA LYS A 88 -12.23 -14.76 -3.75
C LYS A 88 -13.46 -14.20 -4.50
N ASP A 89 -14.30 -13.45 -3.79
CA ASP A 89 -15.61 -13.02 -4.31
C ASP A 89 -15.72 -11.50 -4.52
N LYS A 90 -14.71 -10.73 -4.08
CA LYS A 90 -14.73 -9.27 -4.19
C LYS A 90 -13.34 -8.67 -4.18
N ARG A 91 -13.28 -7.41 -4.59
CA ARG A 91 -12.12 -6.53 -4.44
C ARG A 91 -12.44 -5.47 -3.39
N ILE A 92 -11.49 -5.20 -2.51
CA ILE A 92 -11.55 -4.07 -1.58
C ILE A 92 -10.26 -3.25 -1.71
N TYR A 93 -10.29 -2.05 -1.16
CA TYR A 93 -9.19 -1.11 -1.25
C TYR A 93 -8.79 -0.62 0.13
N LEU A 94 -7.47 -0.47 0.36
CA LEU A 94 -6.95 0.19 1.55
C LEU A 94 -6.35 1.53 1.14
N GLY A 95 -6.97 2.59 1.64
CA GLY A 95 -6.53 3.96 1.39
C GLY A 95 -6.38 4.76 2.67
N ASN A 96 -6.10 6.04 2.48
CA ASN A 96 -5.97 7.02 3.53
C ASN A 96 -7.31 7.27 4.24
N GLN A 97 -7.25 7.94 5.39
CA GLN A 97 -8.43 8.46 6.06
C GLN A 97 -9.06 9.63 5.29
N GLU A 98 -10.27 10.01 5.69
CA GLU A 98 -11.03 11.11 5.08
C GLU A 98 -10.32 12.47 5.16
N ASP A 99 -9.46 12.66 6.16
CA ASP A 99 -8.66 13.88 6.32
C ASP A 99 -7.43 13.96 5.40
N GLY A 100 -7.03 12.84 4.78
CA GLY A 100 -5.87 12.76 3.89
C GLY A 100 -4.51 12.88 4.59
N LEU A 101 -4.43 12.86 5.92
CA LEU A 101 -3.19 13.15 6.66
C LEU A 101 -2.25 11.94 6.81
N GLY A 102 -2.64 10.78 6.28
CA GLY A 102 -1.91 9.52 6.44
C GLY A 102 -2.33 8.80 7.72
N GLY A 103 -1.45 7.95 8.23
CA GLY A 103 -1.75 7.12 9.40
C GLY A 103 -2.39 5.80 9.01
N GLU A 104 -3.31 5.31 9.85
CA GLU A 104 -3.97 4.02 9.66
C GLU A 104 -4.86 4.00 8.43
N ALA A 105 -4.79 2.92 7.65
CA ALA A 105 -5.64 2.76 6.49
C ALA A 105 -7.11 2.57 6.84
N LYS A 106 -7.96 3.08 5.96
CA LYS A 106 -9.40 2.78 5.93
C LYS A 106 -9.69 1.81 4.79
N VAL A 107 -10.64 0.90 5.02
CA VAL A 107 -11.16 -0.02 4.00
C VAL A 107 -12.24 0.68 3.18
N TYR A 108 -12.16 0.55 1.86
CA TYR A 108 -13.14 1.06 0.90
C TYR A 108 -13.64 -0.08 0.01
N ASP A 109 -14.92 -0.05 -0.35
CA ASP A 109 -15.51 -0.93 -1.37
C ASP A 109 -15.40 -0.33 -2.79
N GLU A 110 -15.03 0.96 -2.88
CA GLU A 110 -14.87 1.72 -4.12
C GLU A 110 -13.52 2.47 -4.13
N ASN A 111 -13.34 3.37 -5.09
CA ASN A 111 -12.10 4.13 -5.26
C ASN A 111 -11.72 4.88 -3.96
N PRO A 112 -10.57 4.56 -3.34
CA PRO A 112 -10.22 5.09 -2.03
C PRO A 112 -9.56 6.47 -2.12
N ILE A 113 -9.45 7.15 -0.97
CA ILE A 113 -8.54 8.30 -0.85
C ILE A 113 -7.09 7.77 -0.87
N PRO A 114 -6.21 8.23 -1.77
CA PRO A 114 -4.86 7.71 -1.85
C PRO A 114 -3.97 8.26 -0.72
N PHE A 115 -2.94 7.49 -0.37
CA PHE A 115 -1.77 8.00 0.34
C PHE A 115 -0.83 8.73 -0.62
N GLN A 116 0.09 9.51 -0.06
CA GLN A 116 1.09 10.26 -0.84
C GLN A 116 2.53 9.90 -0.40
N ILE A 117 3.42 9.86 -1.39
CA ILE A 117 4.88 9.92 -1.26
C ILE A 117 5.36 11.14 -2.03
#